data_AF-A0A3L8A326-F1
#
_entry.id   AF-A0A3L8A326-F1
#
_cell.length_a   1.000
_cell.length_b   1.000
_cell.length_c   1.000
_cell.angle_alpha   90.00
_cell.angle_beta   90.00
_cell.angle_gamma   90.00
#
_symmetry.space_group_name_H-M   'P 1'
#
loop_
_entity.id
_entity.type
_entity.pdbx_description
1 polymer ?
#
loop_
_entity_poly.entity_id
_entity_poly.type
_entity_poly.pdbx_seq_one_letter_code
_entity_poly.pdbx_strand_id
1 'polypeptide(L)'
;MHGIIYQISDSPIDRDDYIGVDTVSEGDMADFDYLYDTTEEERRKQIQYLVEHTLPKGMFTIDTDDETLVYQGGFAEWRKSYLDLIRTRTEAINEENIMEWIGPAYQLQKAIVNPLDSVDYYVTESDSYGTAERSRDLMLMVGRLEAGAKLYIGEVLGYHN
;
A
#
# COMPACT_ATOMS: atom_id res chain seq x y z
N MET A 1 10.49 -11.82 7.62
CA MET A 1 9.34 -10.91 7.92
C MET A 1 8.08 -11.50 7.28
N HIS A 2 6.87 -11.14 7.71
CA HIS A 2 5.63 -11.56 7.05
C HIS A 2 4.78 -10.31 6.78
N GLY A 3 4.14 -10.26 5.63
CA GLY A 3 3.21 -9.19 5.26
C GLY A 3 2.28 -9.63 4.14
N ILE A 4 1.49 -8.68 3.65
CA ILE A 4 0.45 -8.93 2.65
C ILE A 4 0.73 -8.14 1.37
N ILE A 5 0.36 -8.71 0.23
CA ILE A 5 0.28 -8.03 -1.06
C ILE A 5 -1.20 -7.88 -1.41
N TYR A 6 -1.64 -6.64 -1.62
CA TYR A 6 -3.01 -6.34 -2.05
C TYR A 6 -3.04 -5.94 -3.52
N GLN A 7 -3.85 -6.61 -4.33
CA GLN A 7 -4.24 -6.09 -5.64
C GLN A 7 -5.39 -5.09 -5.46
N ILE A 8 -5.21 -3.85 -5.89
CA ILE A 8 -6.20 -2.78 -5.69
C ILE A 8 -6.34 -1.96 -6.96
N SER A 9 -7.58 -1.78 -7.44
CA SER A 9 -7.87 -0.94 -8.61
C SER A 9 -9.00 0.04 -8.33
N ASP A 10 -9.04 1.17 -9.05
CA ASP A 10 -10.17 2.10 -9.08
C ASP A 10 -11.29 1.65 -10.05
N SER A 11 -11.13 0.47 -10.66
CA SER A 11 -12.08 -0.19 -11.53
C SER A 11 -12.28 -1.65 -11.10
N PRO A 12 -13.45 -2.27 -11.36
CA PRO A 12 -13.65 -3.69 -11.06
C PRO A 12 -12.60 -4.57 -11.75
N ILE A 13 -12.11 -5.58 -11.03
CA ILE A 13 -11.12 -6.55 -11.52
C ILE A 13 -11.86 -7.86 -11.80
N ASP A 14 -11.68 -8.44 -13.00
CA ASP A 14 -12.19 -9.79 -13.27
C ASP A 14 -11.39 -10.82 -12.49
N ARG A 15 -12.01 -11.92 -12.08
CA ARG A 15 -11.29 -13.01 -11.39
C ARG A 15 -10.20 -13.62 -12.26
N ASP A 16 -10.37 -13.61 -13.58
CA ASP A 16 -9.33 -14.08 -14.51
C ASP A 16 -8.11 -13.13 -14.55
N ASP A 17 -8.27 -11.89 -14.07
CA ASP A 17 -7.22 -10.86 -13.95
C ASP A 17 -6.66 -10.77 -12.51
N TYR A 18 -6.98 -11.71 -11.64
CA TYR A 18 -6.37 -11.77 -10.31
C TYR A 18 -4.90 -12.15 -10.45
N ILE A 19 -4.04 -11.40 -9.75
CA ILE A 19 -2.63 -11.78 -9.62
C ILE A 19 -2.51 -13.09 -8.84
N GLY A 20 -1.44 -13.85 -9.08
CA GLY A 20 -1.13 -15.07 -8.36
C GLY A 20 0.34 -15.14 -7.96
N VAL A 21 0.70 -16.17 -7.20
CA VAL A 21 2.05 -16.36 -6.67
C VAL A 21 3.15 -16.38 -7.75
N ASP A 22 2.82 -16.74 -8.99
CA ASP A 22 3.74 -16.81 -10.13
C ASP A 22 3.67 -15.59 -11.08
N THR A 23 2.77 -14.63 -10.80
CA THR A 23 2.52 -13.49 -11.71
C THR A 23 2.81 -12.13 -11.09
N VAL A 24 3.24 -12.10 -9.83
CA VAL A 24 3.69 -10.89 -9.13
C VAL A 24 5.21 -10.81 -9.14
N SER A 25 5.75 -9.70 -9.61
CA SER A 25 7.16 -9.35 -9.50
C SER A 25 7.40 -8.32 -8.40
N GLU A 26 8.61 -8.32 -7.85
CA GLU A 26 9.07 -7.30 -6.91
C GLU A 26 9.25 -5.96 -7.64
N GLY A 27 8.66 -4.89 -7.08
CA GLY A 27 9.05 -3.52 -7.44
C GLY A 27 10.42 -3.15 -6.87
N ASP A 28 10.93 -1.98 -7.26
CA ASP A 28 12.29 -1.53 -6.93
C ASP A 28 12.57 -1.43 -5.42
N MET A 29 11.53 -1.28 -4.60
CA MET A 29 11.59 -1.14 -3.14
C MET A 29 10.87 -2.27 -2.40
N ALA A 30 10.54 -3.33 -3.14
CA ALA A 30 10.03 -4.58 -2.61
C ALA A 30 11.13 -5.64 -2.53
N ASP A 31 10.87 -6.61 -1.66
CA ASP A 31 11.73 -7.73 -1.34
C ASP A 31 10.82 -8.76 -0.68
N PHE A 32 10.75 -9.97 -1.23
CA PHE A 32 10.08 -11.16 -0.69
C PHE A 32 10.62 -12.44 -1.33
N ASP A 33 10.90 -13.44 -0.50
CA ASP A 33 11.43 -14.75 -0.92
C ASP A 33 10.35 -15.70 -1.43
N TYR A 34 9.14 -15.62 -0.86
CA TYR A 34 8.08 -16.60 -1.09
C TYR A 34 6.69 -15.98 -0.96
N LEU A 35 5.82 -16.30 -1.93
CA LEU A 35 4.41 -15.92 -1.95
C LEU A 35 3.51 -17.13 -1.71
N TYR A 36 2.36 -16.90 -1.10
CA TYR A 36 1.34 -17.92 -0.91
C TYR A 36 -0.08 -17.36 -0.95
N ASP A 37 -1.02 -18.18 -1.43
CA ASP A 37 -2.43 -17.84 -1.50
C ASP A 37 -3.05 -17.71 -0.10
N THR A 38 -3.87 -16.68 0.10
CA THR A 38 -4.66 -16.57 1.32
C THR A 38 -5.99 -17.30 1.16
N THR A 39 -6.55 -17.76 2.28
CA THR A 39 -7.91 -18.30 2.26
C THR A 39 -8.92 -17.15 2.18
N GLU A 40 -10.13 -17.41 1.68
CA GLU A 40 -11.24 -16.45 1.69
C GLU A 40 -11.53 -15.82 3.06
N GLU A 41 -11.37 -16.58 4.15
CA GLU A 41 -11.53 -16.05 5.50
C GLU A 41 -10.40 -15.07 5.86
N GLU A 42 -9.17 -15.42 5.50
CA GLU A 42 -8.00 -14.58 5.75
C GLU A 42 -8.04 -13.32 4.89
N ARG A 43 -8.40 -13.44 3.61
CA ARG A 43 -8.60 -12.30 2.70
C ARG A 43 -9.53 -11.25 3.30
N ARG A 44 -10.70 -11.65 3.83
CA ARG A 44 -11.63 -10.71 4.50
C ARG A 44 -11.02 -10.04 5.73
N LYS A 45 -10.30 -10.80 6.57
CA LYS A 45 -9.61 -10.24 7.75
C LYS A 45 -8.54 -9.23 7.35
N GLN A 46 -7.80 -9.51 6.28
CA GLN A 46 -6.76 -8.62 5.79
C GLN A 46 -7.34 -7.33 5.18
N ILE A 47 -8.47 -7.40 4.47
CA ILE A 47 -9.18 -6.20 4.01
C ILE A 47 -9.65 -5.33 5.19
N GLN A 48 -10.16 -5.95 6.26
CA GLN A 48 -10.51 -5.23 7.49
C GLN A 48 -9.28 -4.59 8.14
N TYR A 49 -8.19 -5.34 8.29
CA TYR A 49 -6.93 -4.86 8.85
C TYR A 49 -6.37 -3.67 8.05
N LEU A 50 -6.39 -3.76 6.71
CA LEU A 50 -5.96 -2.71 5.81
C LEU A 50 -6.69 -1.40 6.12
N VAL A 51 -8.01 -1.40 6.28
CA VAL A 51 -8.80 -0.19 6.55
C VAL A 51 -8.63 0.32 7.98
N GLU A 52 -8.54 -0.58 8.97
CA GLU A 52 -8.52 -0.19 10.39
C GLU A 52 -7.14 0.25 10.88
N HIS A 53 -6.07 -0.29 10.29
CA HIS A 53 -4.72 -0.18 10.82
C HIS A 53 -3.69 0.39 9.84
N THR A 54 -3.88 0.20 8.54
CA THR A 54 -2.87 0.58 7.54
C THR A 54 -3.25 1.86 6.78
N LEU A 55 -4.48 1.94 6.28
CA LEU A 55 -4.96 3.10 5.56
C LEU A 55 -5.18 4.29 6.51
N PRO A 56 -5.05 5.53 6.02
CA PRO A 56 -5.21 6.68 6.88
C PRO A 56 -6.62 6.76 7.47
N LYS A 57 -6.69 6.98 8.78
CA LYS A 57 -7.92 6.97 9.55
C LYS A 57 -9.01 7.86 8.94
N GLY A 58 -10.18 7.27 8.69
CA GLY A 58 -11.36 7.98 8.20
C GLY A 58 -11.37 8.28 6.71
N MET A 59 -10.34 7.88 5.95
CA MET A 59 -10.32 8.05 4.49
C MET A 59 -11.04 6.92 3.75
N PHE A 60 -11.32 5.79 4.38
CA PHE A 60 -11.92 4.62 3.74
C PHE A 60 -12.93 3.93 4.65
N THR A 61 -13.93 3.31 4.03
CA THR A 61 -14.87 2.38 4.66
C THR A 61 -15.04 1.17 3.77
N ILE A 62 -15.42 0.03 4.34
CA ILE A 62 -15.76 -1.18 3.56
C ILE A 62 -17.24 -1.08 3.13
N ASP A 63 -17.53 -1.39 1.87
CA ASP A 63 -18.88 -1.45 1.32
C ASP A 63 -19.61 -2.73 1.79
N THR A 64 -20.88 -2.88 1.45
CA THR A 64 -21.74 -3.99 1.90
C THR A 64 -21.35 -5.38 1.37
N ASP A 65 -20.43 -5.45 0.42
CA ASP A 65 -19.90 -6.70 -0.15
C ASP A 65 -18.68 -7.23 0.61
N ASP A 66 -18.22 -6.54 1.66
CA ASP A 66 -17.03 -6.85 2.46
C ASP A 66 -15.69 -6.87 1.68
N GLU A 67 -15.69 -6.40 0.42
CA GLU A 67 -14.53 -6.52 -0.50
C GLU A 67 -14.21 -5.23 -1.25
N THR A 68 -15.16 -4.31 -1.36
CA THR A 68 -14.97 -3.01 -1.99
C THR A 68 -14.72 -1.94 -0.93
N LEU A 69 -13.73 -1.09 -1.14
CA LEU A 69 -13.50 0.09 -0.30
C LEU A 69 -14.17 1.32 -0.91
N VAL A 70 -14.80 2.14 -0.08
CA VAL A 70 -15.36 3.43 -0.47
C VAL A 70 -14.48 4.54 0.09
N TYR A 71 -13.93 5.36 -0.79
CA TYR A 71 -13.10 6.51 -0.44
C TYR A 71 -13.96 7.65 0.12
N GLN A 72 -13.62 8.14 1.31
CA GLN A 72 -14.41 9.15 2.05
C GLN A 72 -13.86 10.58 1.91
N GLY A 73 -12.82 10.79 1.10
CA GLY A 73 -12.10 12.08 1.06
C GLY A 73 -10.95 12.14 2.06
N GLY A 74 -10.47 13.35 2.37
CA GLY A 74 -9.41 13.57 3.38
C GLY A 74 -7.97 13.48 2.87
N PHE A 75 -7.74 13.24 1.56
CA PHE A 75 -6.38 13.16 1.01
C PHE A 75 -5.64 14.50 1.09
N ALA A 76 -6.34 15.63 0.98
CA ALA A 76 -5.71 16.95 1.08
C ALA A 76 -5.11 17.18 2.48
N GLU A 77 -5.83 16.81 3.54
CA GLU A 77 -5.38 16.84 4.93
C GLU A 77 -4.25 15.85 5.16
N TRP A 78 -4.41 14.60 4.73
CA TRP A 78 -3.38 13.58 4.85
C TRP A 78 -2.07 13.99 4.14
N ARG A 79 -2.16 14.52 2.92
CA ARG A 79 -1.00 14.98 2.13
C ARG A 79 -0.25 16.12 2.82
N LYS A 80 -0.94 17.00 3.57
CA LYS A 80 -0.28 18.02 4.39
C LYS A 80 0.51 17.40 5.53
N SER A 81 -0.09 16.48 6.29
CA SER A 81 0.60 15.75 7.36
C SER A 81 1.80 14.96 6.83
N TYR A 82 1.66 14.35 5.66
CA TYR A 82 2.77 13.67 4.99
C TYR A 82 3.89 14.63 4.57
N LEU A 83 3.56 15.79 4.01
CA LEU A 83 4.56 16.82 3.70
C LEU A 83 5.31 17.30 4.95
N ASP A 84 4.62 17.49 6.06
CA ASP A 84 5.23 17.90 7.33
C ASP A 84 6.16 16.81 7.88
N LEU A 85 5.79 15.53 7.74
CA LEU A 85 6.68 14.39 8.06
C LEU A 85 7.96 14.43 7.21
N ILE A 86 7.84 14.63 5.89
CA ILE A 86 8.99 14.69 4.99
C ILE A 86 9.92 15.85 5.34
N ARG A 87 9.36 17.04 5.64
CA ARG A 87 10.14 18.20 6.11
C ARG A 87 10.89 17.89 7.41
N THR A 88 10.18 17.32 8.39
CA THR A 88 10.77 16.93 9.68
C THR A 88 11.92 15.94 9.49
N ARG A 89 11.76 14.92 8.62
CA ARG A 89 12.82 13.95 8.33
C ARG A 89 14.00 14.60 7.61
N THR A 90 13.74 15.55 6.72
CA THR A 90 14.79 16.29 6.00
C THR A 90 15.60 17.17 6.95
N GLU A 91 14.95 17.87 7.88
CA GLU A 91 15.61 18.72 8.89
C GLU A 91 16.50 17.94 9.86
N ALA A 92 16.24 16.64 10.05
CA ALA A 92 17.06 15.77 10.88
C ALA A 92 18.39 15.35 10.21
N ILE A 93 18.53 15.55 8.90
CA ILE A 93 19.75 15.21 8.14
C ILE A 93 20.76 16.34 8.25
N ASN A 94 22.02 15.99 8.50
CA ASN A 94 23.13 16.95 8.54
C ASN A 94 24.42 16.31 7.98
N GLU A 95 25.49 17.10 7.91
CA GLU A 95 26.78 16.68 7.35
C GLU A 95 27.41 15.48 8.07
N GLU A 96 27.11 15.30 9.36
CA GLU A 96 27.68 14.23 10.18
C GLU A 96 26.95 12.89 9.98
N ASN A 97 25.63 12.94 9.73
CA ASN A 97 24.78 11.74 9.71
C ASN A 97 24.32 11.28 8.32
N ILE A 98 24.51 12.08 7.26
CA ILE A 98 23.95 11.79 5.93
C ILE A 98 24.45 10.47 5.31
N MET A 99 25.65 10.01 5.68
CA MET A 99 26.26 8.78 5.18
C MET A 99 26.07 7.57 6.11
N GLU A 100 25.29 7.71 7.19
CA GLU A 100 24.98 6.58 8.08
C GLU A 100 24.16 5.51 7.36
N TRP A 101 24.58 4.24 7.50
CA TRP A 101 23.96 3.09 6.83
C TRP A 101 22.45 2.96 7.16
N ILE A 102 22.08 3.08 8.43
CA ILE A 102 20.68 3.19 8.88
C ILE A 102 20.56 4.48 9.70
N GLY A 103 20.56 5.62 9.00
CA GLY A 103 20.45 6.96 9.60
C GLY A 103 19.26 7.77 9.09
N PRO A 104 19.21 9.09 9.40
CA PRO A 104 18.10 9.97 9.02
C PRO A 104 17.82 10.00 7.50
N ALA A 105 18.86 9.93 6.66
CA ALA A 105 18.71 9.87 5.21
C ALA A 105 17.98 8.59 4.74
N TYR A 106 18.33 7.44 5.31
CA TYR A 106 17.64 6.16 5.05
C TYR A 106 16.17 6.22 5.50
N GLN A 107 15.88 6.81 6.66
CA GLN A 107 14.51 6.97 7.14
C GLN A 107 13.68 7.93 6.27
N LEU A 108 14.30 8.97 5.72
CA LEU A 108 13.66 9.83 4.72
C LEU A 108 13.33 9.05 3.44
N GLN A 109 14.28 8.28 2.90
CA GLN A 109 14.04 7.43 1.72
C GLN A 109 12.85 6.49 1.96
N LYS A 110 12.82 5.80 3.11
CA LYS A 110 11.70 4.94 3.50
C LYS A 110 10.37 5.69 3.52
N ALA A 111 10.32 6.87 4.15
CA ALA A 111 9.10 7.68 4.21
C ALA A 111 8.65 8.17 2.83
N ILE A 112 9.57 8.40 1.89
CA ILE A 112 9.24 8.78 0.52
C ILE A 112 8.53 7.64 -0.20
N VAL A 113 9.08 6.43 -0.17
CA VAL A 113 8.55 5.28 -0.93
C VAL A 113 7.41 4.57 -0.22
N ASN A 114 7.35 4.65 1.11
CA ASN A 114 6.36 3.99 1.95
C ASN A 114 5.65 4.97 2.90
N PRO A 115 4.82 5.88 2.39
CA PRO A 115 4.15 6.91 3.18
C PRO A 115 3.15 6.37 4.23
N LEU A 116 2.67 5.13 4.10
CA LEU A 116 1.83 4.47 5.12
C LEU A 116 2.64 3.76 6.20
N ASP A 117 3.98 3.68 6.06
CA ASP A 117 4.88 2.96 6.97
C ASP A 117 4.40 1.52 7.31
N SER A 118 3.83 0.83 6.33
CA SER A 118 3.41 -0.57 6.45
C SER A 118 4.45 -1.53 5.86
N VAL A 119 4.48 -2.76 6.34
CA VAL A 119 5.25 -3.83 5.72
C VAL A 119 4.66 -4.24 4.36
N ASP A 120 3.35 -4.07 4.18
CA ASP A 120 2.58 -4.54 3.03
C ASP A 120 2.98 -3.90 1.69
N TYR A 121 2.69 -4.62 0.61
CA TYR A 121 2.85 -4.17 -0.77
C TYR A 121 1.51 -4.06 -1.50
N TYR A 122 1.54 -3.33 -2.61
CA TYR A 122 0.35 -3.02 -3.39
C TYR A 122 0.63 -3.21 -4.87
N VAL A 123 -0.23 -3.96 -5.53
CA VAL A 123 -0.30 -4.04 -6.99
C VAL A 123 -1.47 -3.18 -7.42
N THR A 124 -1.24 -2.20 -8.28
CA THR A 124 -2.29 -1.27 -8.74
C THR A 124 -2.71 -1.49 -10.19
N GLU A 125 -2.00 -2.40 -10.85
CA GLU A 125 -2.35 -2.99 -12.14
C GLU A 125 -3.62 -3.84 -12.01
N SER A 126 -4.41 -3.85 -13.08
CA SER A 126 -5.70 -4.56 -13.16
C SER A 126 -5.66 -5.69 -14.20
N ASP A 127 -4.45 -6.19 -14.49
CA ASP A 127 -4.25 -7.37 -15.32
C ASP A 127 -3.73 -8.53 -14.46
N SER A 128 -3.65 -9.73 -15.04
CA SER A 128 -3.24 -10.95 -14.35
C SER A 128 -1.77 -10.95 -13.89
N TYR A 129 -1.00 -9.91 -14.18
CA TYR A 129 0.38 -9.69 -13.74
C TYR A 129 0.46 -8.40 -12.94
N GLY A 130 1.50 -8.27 -12.11
CA GLY A 130 1.61 -7.07 -11.29
C GLY A 130 2.98 -6.86 -10.70
N THR A 131 3.28 -5.60 -10.41
CA THR A 131 4.49 -5.22 -9.69
C THR A 131 4.10 -4.83 -8.27
N ALA A 132 4.60 -5.58 -7.29
CA ALA A 132 4.36 -5.30 -5.89
C ALA A 132 5.19 -4.09 -5.46
N GLU A 133 4.52 -2.96 -5.25
CA GLU A 133 5.13 -1.68 -4.92
C GLU A 133 4.83 -1.26 -3.47
N ARG A 134 5.64 -0.33 -2.95
CA ARG A 134 5.37 0.27 -1.64
C ARG A 134 4.15 1.18 -1.69
N SER A 135 3.62 1.54 -0.51
CA SER A 135 2.37 2.29 -0.37
C SER A 135 2.29 3.64 -1.08
N ARG A 136 3.40 4.18 -1.60
CA ARG A 136 3.39 5.41 -2.40
C ARG A 136 2.54 5.25 -3.65
N ASP A 137 2.60 4.12 -4.33
CA ASP A 137 1.88 3.94 -5.59
C ASP A 137 0.38 3.85 -5.38
N LEU A 138 -0.06 3.13 -4.33
CA LEU A 138 -1.43 3.19 -3.85
C LEU A 138 -1.85 4.65 -3.53
N MET A 139 -1.04 5.39 -2.78
CA MET A 139 -1.41 6.76 -2.39
C MET A 139 -1.40 7.75 -3.57
N LEU A 140 -0.64 7.47 -4.64
CA LEU A 140 -0.73 8.23 -5.89
C LEU A 140 -2.05 7.99 -6.63
N MET A 141 -2.55 6.76 -6.63
CA MET A 141 -3.89 6.43 -7.14
C MET A 141 -4.96 7.14 -6.29
N VAL A 142 -4.91 7.00 -4.96
CA VAL A 142 -5.86 7.64 -4.02
C VAL A 142 -5.91 9.15 -4.22
N GLY A 143 -4.77 9.79 -4.48
CA GLY A 143 -4.70 11.24 -4.70
C GLY A 143 -5.43 11.77 -5.94
N ARG A 144 -5.93 10.88 -6.81
CA ARG A 144 -6.72 11.19 -8.00
C ARG A 144 -8.22 10.93 -7.81
N LEU A 145 -8.61 10.34 -6.69
CA LEU A 145 -10.00 9.96 -6.41
C LEU A 145 -10.81 11.12 -5.86
N GLU A 146 -12.10 11.12 -6.18
CA GLU A 146 -13.11 11.96 -5.55
C GLU A 146 -13.82 11.16 -4.44
N ALA A 147 -14.31 11.86 -3.40
CA ALA A 147 -15.07 11.19 -2.34
C ALA A 147 -16.30 10.45 -2.91
N GLY A 148 -16.51 9.22 -2.46
CA GLY A 148 -17.49 8.28 -3.00
C GLY A 148 -16.94 7.34 -4.07
N ALA A 149 -15.71 7.55 -4.56
CA ALA A 149 -15.05 6.60 -5.45
C ALA A 149 -14.86 5.24 -4.77
N LYS A 150 -14.90 4.18 -5.58
CA LYS A 150 -14.71 2.81 -5.14
C LYS A 150 -13.31 2.33 -5.49
N LEU A 151 -12.73 1.56 -4.59
CA LEU A 151 -11.54 0.75 -4.84
C LEU A 151 -11.91 -0.71 -4.69
N TYR A 152 -11.57 -1.51 -5.69
CA TYR A 152 -11.88 -2.92 -5.75
C TYR A 152 -10.64 -3.72 -5.36
N ILE A 153 -10.78 -4.60 -4.38
CA ILE A 153 -9.71 -5.49 -3.95
C ILE A 153 -9.78 -6.78 -4.77
N GLY A 154 -8.73 -7.07 -5.52
CA GLY A 154 -8.56 -8.32 -6.25
C GLY A 154 -8.04 -9.42 -5.34
N GLU A 155 -6.94 -10.06 -5.75
CA GLU A 155 -6.25 -11.06 -4.94
C GLU A 155 -5.55 -10.45 -3.72
N VAL A 156 -5.45 -11.25 -2.66
CA VAL A 156 -4.67 -10.94 -1.47
C VAL A 156 -3.70 -12.08 -1.20
N LEU A 157 -2.41 -11.81 -1.34
CA LEU A 157 -1.35 -12.81 -1.17
C LEU A 157 -0.59 -12.57 0.14
N GLY A 158 -0.17 -13.64 0.80
CA GLY A 158 0.80 -13.57 1.88
C GLY A 158 2.22 -13.67 1.33
N TYR A 159 3.19 -13.00 1.96
CA TYR A 159 4.60 -13.12 1.58
C TYR A 159 5.55 -13.30 2.78
N HIS A 160 6.70 -13.91 2.56
CA HIS A 160 7.80 -13.98 3.52
C HIS A 160 9.11 -13.42 2.96
N ASN A 161 9.90 -12.80 3.84
CA ASN A 161 11.33 -12.47 3.65
C ASN A 161 12.16 -13.12 4.75
#